data_AF-A0A067K7T0-F1
#
_entry.id   AF-A0A067K7T0-F1
#
_cell.length_a   1.000
_cell.length_b   1.000
_cell.length_c   1.000
_cell.angle_alpha   90.00
_cell.angle_beta   90.00
_cell.angle_gamma   90.00
#
_symmetry.space_group_name_H-M   'P 1'
#
loop_
_entity.id
_entity.type
_entity.pdbx_description
1 polymer ?
#
loop_
_entity_poly.entity_id
_entity_poly.type
_entity_poly.pdbx_seq_one_letter_code
_entity_poly.pdbx_strand_id
1 'polypeptide(L)'
;MYTGDGFGNGSIDLGGLRVCQISSLKKVWATHEGGPDNLGASFFEPSETPQGFFMLGCYSQPNNRSLYGWVLAGKDEGTAQEILKKPLDYTLVWSSESLKIKQDGIGYIWLPTAPDGYTSVGLVVTNVPEKPSLEKLRCVRSDLTDQCEIDSWIWGIGKQSDPNGFNVFSLRPSNRGTQAMGVSVGTFAAQNGNATSISVVACLKNVSSHNLSCMPNLNQIQAILNAYSPRIYFHPDEEYLSSSVSWYFNNGALLYTKGEESNPVPVEATGSNLPQGGSNDGSYWLDLPVDKGAKERVKKGDLQETEVYLHIKPMLGATFTDIAVWIFCPFNGPAKAKVEFINLPLGRIGEHVGDWEHVTLRVSNFNGELRGVFFSQHSGGSWFDASELEFENGNKPIGYASLHGHAMYSKPGLVLQGSNGIGIRNDTAKSKMVLDTGTRFSIVAAEYLGTAVVEPPWLNFFGKWGPNITYDIAAAFRKIINSLPDQVFGEEGPTGPKLKRNWIGDEI
;
A
#
# COMPACT_ATOMS: atom_id res chain seq x y z
N MET A 1 16.82 -19.80 13.20
CA MET A 1 16.94 -18.38 13.56
C MET A 1 17.71 -17.71 12.44
N TYR A 2 17.01 -17.01 11.55
CA TYR A 2 17.66 -16.11 10.60
C TYR A 2 17.44 -14.70 11.14
N THR A 3 18.47 -14.13 11.76
CA THR A 3 18.48 -12.72 12.15
C THR A 3 18.89 -11.92 10.91
N GLY A 4 18.06 -10.96 10.51
CA GLY A 4 18.33 -10.09 9.36
C GLY A 4 19.48 -9.13 9.66
N ASP A 5 20.66 -9.42 9.10
CA ASP A 5 21.81 -8.51 9.08
C ASP A 5 21.93 -7.77 7.72
N GLY A 6 21.01 -8.05 6.78
CA GLY A 6 21.02 -7.55 5.41
C GLY A 6 20.27 -6.24 5.20
N PHE A 7 19.32 -5.90 6.08
CA PHE A 7 18.49 -4.70 5.97
C PHE A 7 19.34 -3.43 6.06
N GLY A 8 19.15 -2.51 5.12
CA GLY A 8 19.84 -1.22 5.13
C GLY A 8 21.29 -1.27 4.62
N ASN A 9 21.77 -2.40 4.07
CA ASN A 9 23.16 -2.56 3.60
C ASN A 9 23.45 -1.91 2.23
N GLY A 10 22.49 -1.21 1.64
CA GLY A 10 22.60 -0.55 0.34
C GLY A 10 22.48 -1.47 -0.87
N SER A 11 22.56 -2.79 -0.70
CA SER A 11 22.42 -3.76 -1.77
C SER A 11 21.84 -5.11 -1.31
N ILE A 12 21.13 -5.80 -2.19
CA ILE A 12 20.42 -7.06 -1.92
C ILE A 12 20.79 -8.07 -3.00
N ASP A 13 21.09 -9.31 -2.60
CA ASP A 13 21.34 -10.42 -3.54
C ASP A 13 20.04 -11.16 -3.86
N LEU A 14 19.68 -11.19 -5.15
CA LEU A 14 18.48 -11.85 -5.66
C LEU A 14 18.72 -13.29 -6.13
N GLY A 15 19.90 -13.86 -5.88
CA GLY A 15 20.28 -15.22 -6.27
C GLY A 15 21.46 -15.24 -7.25
N GLY A 16 22.53 -14.53 -6.89
CA GLY A 16 23.69 -14.27 -7.74
C GLY A 16 23.61 -12.94 -8.50
N LEU A 17 22.45 -12.26 -8.49
CA LEU A 17 22.30 -10.90 -8.99
C LEU A 17 22.23 -9.94 -7.81
N ARG A 18 23.34 -9.27 -7.52
CA ARG A 18 23.38 -8.20 -6.53
C ARG A 18 22.78 -6.94 -7.13
N VAL A 19 21.75 -6.38 -6.50
CA VAL A 19 21.13 -5.12 -6.91
C VAL A 19 21.31 -4.04 -5.85
N CYS A 20 21.35 -2.78 -6.30
CA CYS A 20 21.34 -1.60 -5.42
C CYS A 20 20.34 -0.56 -5.93
N GLN A 21 19.71 0.16 -5.01
CA GLN A 21 18.75 1.22 -5.32
C GLN A 21 19.48 2.56 -5.55
N ILE A 22 19.31 3.16 -6.73
CA ILE A 22 19.90 4.44 -7.09
C ILE A 22 18.82 5.52 -7.14
N SER A 23 18.91 6.50 -6.24
CA SER A 23 18.05 7.69 -6.20
C SER A 23 18.73 8.96 -6.75
N SER A 24 20.06 8.91 -6.98
CA SER A 24 20.77 9.98 -7.69
C SER A 24 20.55 9.84 -9.18
N LEU A 25 19.70 10.72 -9.72
CA LEU A 25 19.19 10.64 -11.09
C LEU A 25 19.56 11.89 -11.89
N LYS A 26 20.09 11.69 -13.09
CA LYS A 26 20.43 12.75 -14.04
C LYS A 26 19.35 12.86 -15.10
N LYS A 27 18.77 14.06 -15.24
CA LYS A 27 17.75 14.32 -16.26
C LYS A 27 18.35 14.19 -17.66
N VAL A 28 17.71 13.39 -18.50
CA VAL A 28 18.06 13.19 -19.92
C VAL A 28 17.15 14.02 -20.82
N TRP A 29 15.84 13.98 -20.57
CA TRP A 29 14.83 14.64 -21.38
C TRP A 29 13.63 15.02 -20.49
N ALA A 30 12.93 16.10 -20.84
CA ALA A 30 11.65 16.45 -20.24
C ALA A 30 10.72 17.07 -21.27
N THR A 31 9.44 16.80 -21.10
CA THR A 31 8.34 17.54 -21.71
C THR A 31 7.66 18.38 -20.63
N HIS A 32 7.15 19.55 -21.00
CA HIS A 32 6.52 20.54 -20.10
C HIS A 32 5.02 20.71 -20.39
N GLU A 33 4.44 19.78 -21.15
CA GLU A 33 3.01 19.69 -21.44
C GLU A 33 2.57 18.23 -21.64
N GLY A 34 1.25 18.01 -21.60
CA GLY A 34 0.67 16.67 -21.50
C GLY A 34 0.81 16.07 -20.09
N GLY A 35 0.30 14.86 -19.90
CA GLY A 35 0.32 14.17 -18.61
C GLY A 35 -0.62 14.77 -17.55
N PRO A 36 -0.54 14.27 -16.31
CA PRO A 36 -1.26 14.82 -15.17
C PRO A 36 -0.99 16.34 -15.02
N ASP A 37 -2.06 17.09 -14.76
CA ASP A 37 -2.07 18.56 -14.62
C ASP A 37 -1.49 19.34 -15.81
N ASN A 38 -1.25 18.68 -16.95
CA ASN A 38 -0.60 19.24 -18.13
C ASN A 38 0.79 19.85 -17.84
N LEU A 39 1.53 19.27 -16.89
CA LEU A 39 2.87 19.73 -16.52
C LEU A 39 4.00 18.92 -17.20
N GLY A 40 3.63 17.89 -17.97
CA GLY A 40 4.55 17.00 -18.65
C GLY A 40 5.21 15.99 -17.72
N ALA A 41 6.33 15.43 -18.16
CA ALA A 41 7.08 14.40 -17.46
C ALA A 41 8.58 14.54 -17.73
N SER A 42 9.38 14.04 -16.80
CA SER A 42 10.84 14.04 -16.89
C SER A 42 11.36 12.61 -16.90
N PHE A 43 12.43 12.41 -17.66
CA PHE A 43 13.09 11.12 -17.89
C PHE A 43 14.54 11.22 -17.47
N PHE A 44 14.99 10.21 -16.73
CA PHE A 44 16.27 10.23 -16.05
C PHE A 44 17.04 8.93 -16.26
N GLU A 45 18.35 9.03 -16.22
CA GLU A 45 19.26 7.90 -16.06
C GLU A 45 19.93 7.98 -14.68
N PRO A 46 20.43 6.86 -14.12
CA PRO A 46 21.32 6.90 -12.96
C PRO A 46 22.48 7.87 -13.20
N SER A 47 22.71 8.80 -12.28
CA SER A 47 23.84 9.76 -12.39
C SER A 47 25.18 9.04 -12.35
N GLU A 48 25.33 8.12 -11.39
CA GLU A 48 26.49 7.26 -11.21
C GLU A 48 26.03 5.89 -10.71
N THR A 49 26.70 4.82 -11.16
CA THR A 49 26.51 3.48 -10.61
C THR A 49 27.72 3.07 -9.79
N PRO A 50 27.54 2.35 -8.66
CA PRO A 50 28.66 1.84 -7.88
C PRO A 50 29.57 0.94 -8.72
N GLN A 51 30.84 0.81 -8.32
CA GLN A 51 31.83 0.06 -9.10
C GLN A 51 31.37 -1.37 -9.40
N GLY A 52 31.31 -1.71 -10.69
CA GLY A 52 30.89 -3.02 -11.19
C GLY A 52 29.38 -3.21 -11.27
N PHE A 53 28.57 -2.23 -10.88
CA PHE A 53 27.13 -2.22 -11.12
C PHE A 53 26.81 -1.57 -12.46
N PHE A 54 25.83 -2.15 -13.14
CA PHE A 54 25.34 -1.71 -14.44
C PHE A 54 23.90 -1.23 -14.33
N MET A 55 23.57 -0.22 -15.14
CA MET A 55 22.21 0.29 -15.28
C MET A 55 21.29 -0.79 -15.86
N LEU A 56 20.09 -0.92 -15.28
CA LEU A 56 19.05 -1.85 -15.73
C LEU A 56 17.88 -1.15 -16.45
N GLY A 57 17.77 0.18 -16.35
CA GLY A 57 16.74 0.98 -17.00
C GLY A 57 16.82 2.47 -16.65
N CYS A 58 16.09 3.29 -17.39
CA CYS A 58 15.82 4.69 -17.08
C CYS A 58 14.60 4.83 -16.15
N TYR A 59 14.54 5.94 -15.42
CA TYR A 59 13.40 6.33 -14.59
C TYR A 59 12.56 7.40 -15.29
N SER A 60 11.26 7.44 -15.01
CA SER A 60 10.37 8.54 -15.45
C SER A 60 9.34 8.86 -14.37
N GLN A 61 8.92 10.12 -14.31
CA GLN A 61 7.82 10.59 -13.45
C GLN A 61 7.10 11.80 -14.04
N PRO A 62 5.83 12.05 -13.65
CA PRO A 62 5.17 13.30 -13.96
C PRO A 62 5.86 14.49 -13.27
N ASN A 63 5.77 15.67 -13.89
CA ASN A 63 6.37 16.91 -13.37
C ASN A 63 5.48 17.64 -12.36
N ASN A 64 4.29 17.13 -12.08
CA ASN A 64 3.40 17.70 -11.04
C ASN A 64 3.84 17.37 -9.61
N ARG A 65 5.00 16.72 -9.46
CA ARG A 65 5.60 16.35 -8.17
C ARG A 65 7.12 16.51 -8.21
N SER A 66 7.72 16.66 -7.03
CA SER A 66 9.17 16.71 -6.87
C SER A 66 9.82 15.36 -7.23
N LEU A 67 11.12 15.38 -7.58
CA LEU A 67 11.87 14.15 -7.87
C LEU A 67 11.98 13.30 -6.60
N TYR A 68 11.35 12.13 -6.62
CA TYR A 68 11.36 11.16 -5.51
C TYR A 68 11.62 9.71 -5.97
N GLY A 69 12.01 9.58 -7.24
CA GLY A 69 12.22 8.30 -7.91
C GLY A 69 13.49 7.56 -7.54
N TRP A 70 13.54 6.32 -7.99
CA TRP A 70 14.72 5.46 -7.93
C TRP A 70 14.69 4.44 -9.05
N VAL A 71 15.84 3.86 -9.36
CA VAL A 71 15.97 2.72 -10.26
C VAL A 71 17.02 1.75 -9.74
N LEU A 72 16.88 0.45 -10.04
CA LEU A 72 17.89 -0.53 -9.68
C LEU A 72 19.05 -0.56 -10.67
N ALA A 73 20.26 -0.71 -10.13
CA ALA A 73 21.43 -1.16 -10.86
C ALA A 73 21.80 -2.58 -10.40
N GLY A 74 22.41 -3.38 -11.27
CA GLY A 74 22.72 -4.79 -11.01
C GLY A 74 24.19 -5.14 -11.22
N LYS A 75 24.67 -6.15 -10.52
CA LYS A 75 26.02 -6.71 -10.62
C LYS A 75 25.98 -8.23 -10.48
N ASP A 76 26.78 -8.93 -11.28
CA ASP A 76 26.98 -10.38 -11.16
C ASP A 76 27.77 -10.71 -9.89
N GLU A 77 27.24 -11.63 -9.09
CA GLU A 77 27.85 -12.17 -7.88
C GLU A 77 28.06 -13.68 -8.04
N GLY A 78 29.13 -14.06 -8.73
CA GLY A 78 29.50 -15.47 -8.96
C GLY A 78 30.34 -15.68 -10.22
N THR A 79 30.88 -16.88 -10.38
CA THR A 79 31.84 -17.21 -11.46
C THR A 79 31.32 -18.27 -12.45
N ALA A 80 30.12 -18.82 -12.26
CA ALA A 80 29.66 -19.99 -13.02
C ALA A 80 28.98 -19.63 -14.35
N GLN A 81 28.18 -18.56 -14.40
CA GLN A 81 27.48 -18.13 -15.62
C GLN A 81 27.13 -16.64 -15.53
N GLU A 82 27.37 -15.89 -16.61
CA GLU A 82 27.09 -14.46 -16.72
C GLU A 82 25.57 -14.19 -16.60
N ILE A 83 25.16 -13.42 -15.60
CA ILE A 83 23.76 -13.09 -15.33
C ILE A 83 23.35 -11.83 -16.10
N LEU A 84 24.28 -10.90 -16.28
CA LEU A 84 24.07 -9.64 -16.97
C LEU A 84 24.79 -9.62 -18.31
N LYS A 85 24.05 -9.39 -19.41
CA LYS A 85 24.63 -9.25 -20.75
C LYS A 85 24.29 -7.93 -21.40
N LYS A 86 25.17 -7.46 -22.29
CA LYS A 86 24.86 -6.33 -23.17
C LYS A 86 23.70 -6.71 -24.10
N PRO A 87 22.81 -5.78 -24.45
CA PRO A 87 21.87 -6.00 -25.53
C PRO A 87 22.61 -6.22 -26.86
N LEU A 88 21.95 -6.89 -27.81
CA LEU A 88 22.45 -7.08 -29.17
C LEU A 88 22.26 -5.83 -30.02
N ASP A 89 21.18 -5.08 -29.77
CA ASP A 89 20.82 -3.85 -30.47
C ASP A 89 19.76 -3.07 -29.67
N TYR A 90 19.29 -1.94 -30.20
CA TYR A 90 18.18 -1.17 -29.70
C TYR A 90 17.14 -0.90 -30.80
N THR A 91 15.87 -1.09 -30.45
CA THR A 91 14.71 -0.71 -31.28
C THR A 91 14.13 0.61 -30.77
N LEU A 92 13.93 1.58 -31.65
CA LEU A 92 13.25 2.83 -31.30
C LEU A 92 11.77 2.53 -31.06
N VAL A 93 11.28 2.77 -29.83
CA VAL A 93 9.87 2.61 -29.47
C VAL A 93 9.09 3.84 -29.88
N TRP A 94 9.65 5.02 -29.59
CA TRP A 94 8.99 6.30 -29.80
C TRP A 94 9.99 7.47 -29.75
N SER A 95 9.69 8.55 -30.47
CA SER A 95 10.39 9.83 -30.32
C SER A 95 9.41 11.00 -30.31
N SER A 96 9.83 12.11 -29.70
CA SER A 96 9.07 13.36 -29.68
C SER A 96 9.33 14.26 -30.90
N GLU A 97 10.05 13.77 -31.91
CA GLU A 97 10.56 14.56 -33.05
C GLU A 97 9.43 15.17 -33.91
N SER A 98 8.34 14.42 -34.09
CA SER A 98 7.17 14.86 -34.83
C SER A 98 6.22 15.74 -33.99
N LEU A 99 6.46 15.85 -32.68
CA LEU A 99 5.59 16.58 -31.77
C LEU A 99 5.98 18.06 -31.67
N LYS A 100 4.97 18.92 -31.78
CA LYS A 100 5.10 20.37 -31.55
C LYS A 100 4.69 20.72 -30.12
N ILE A 101 5.45 20.19 -29.16
CA ILE A 101 5.20 20.37 -27.73
C ILE A 101 6.32 21.17 -27.06
N LYS A 102 6.06 21.80 -25.90
CA LYS A 102 7.11 22.39 -25.06
C LYS A 102 7.94 21.28 -24.41
N GLN A 103 9.24 21.21 -24.72
CA GLN A 103 10.14 20.15 -24.26
C GLN A 103 11.62 20.56 -24.30
N ASP A 104 12.46 19.85 -23.55
CA ASP A 104 13.92 20.00 -23.49
C ASP A 104 14.58 19.23 -24.64
N GLY A 105 14.60 19.81 -25.84
CA GLY A 105 15.10 19.11 -27.04
C GLY A 105 14.17 17.95 -27.45
N ILE A 106 14.70 16.98 -28.19
CA ILE A 106 13.94 15.80 -28.66
C ILE A 106 14.31 14.58 -27.82
N GLY A 107 13.30 13.86 -27.32
CA GLY A 107 13.47 12.62 -26.59
C GLY A 107 13.29 11.40 -27.49
N TYR A 108 14.13 10.39 -27.29
CA TYR A 108 14.05 9.10 -27.98
C TYR A 108 14.03 7.98 -26.93
N ILE A 109 13.05 7.08 -27.04
CA ILE A 109 12.86 5.95 -26.12
C ILE A 109 13.19 4.65 -26.86
N TRP A 110 14.12 3.89 -26.30
CA TRP A 110 14.70 2.71 -26.92
C TRP A 110 14.43 1.45 -26.09
N LEU A 111 13.99 0.39 -26.76
CA LEU A 111 13.86 -0.95 -26.19
C LEU A 111 15.12 -1.76 -26.53
N PRO A 112 15.86 -2.27 -25.52
CA PRO A 112 17.00 -3.14 -25.75
C PRO A 112 16.57 -4.49 -26.34
N THR A 113 17.27 -4.96 -27.37
CA THR A 113 17.13 -6.33 -27.91
C THR A 113 17.98 -7.27 -27.07
N ALA A 114 17.35 -8.06 -26.20
CA ALA A 114 18.05 -8.99 -25.32
C ALA A 114 18.63 -10.19 -26.10
N PRO A 115 19.81 -10.71 -25.73
CA PRO A 115 20.31 -11.99 -26.24
C PRO A 115 19.42 -13.18 -25.85
N ASP A 116 19.56 -14.31 -26.56
CA ASP A 116 18.86 -15.55 -26.25
C ASP A 116 19.10 -16.00 -24.80
N GLY A 117 18.02 -16.29 -24.08
CA GLY A 117 18.05 -16.64 -22.65
C GLY A 117 18.14 -15.44 -21.68
N TYR A 118 18.04 -14.22 -22.19
CA TYR A 118 18.02 -12.98 -21.42
C TYR A 118 16.77 -12.17 -21.75
N THR A 119 16.44 -11.23 -20.88
CA THR A 119 15.26 -10.38 -20.99
C THR A 119 15.63 -8.95 -20.63
N SER A 120 15.03 -7.99 -21.34
CA SER A 120 15.16 -6.58 -20.97
C SER A 120 14.27 -6.28 -19.77
N VAL A 121 14.83 -5.60 -18.77
CA VAL A 121 14.13 -5.21 -17.55
C VAL A 121 13.95 -3.69 -17.43
N GLY A 122 14.24 -2.96 -18.50
CA GLY A 122 14.10 -1.50 -18.56
C GLY A 122 14.29 -0.91 -19.96
N LEU A 123 13.96 0.37 -20.07
CA LEU A 123 14.08 1.17 -21.29
C LEU A 123 15.25 2.16 -21.17
N VAL A 124 15.77 2.60 -22.31
CA VAL A 124 16.79 3.65 -22.37
C VAL A 124 16.21 4.91 -23.01
N VAL A 125 16.52 6.07 -22.43
CA VAL A 125 16.19 7.37 -23.01
C VAL A 125 17.46 8.06 -23.49
N THR A 126 17.38 8.71 -24.65
CA THR A 126 18.42 9.61 -25.17
C THR A 126 17.79 10.93 -25.62
N ASN A 127 18.62 11.97 -25.72
CA ASN A 127 18.27 13.27 -26.27
C ASN A 127 18.90 13.53 -27.66
N VAL A 128 19.37 12.44 -28.29
CA VAL A 128 19.98 12.42 -29.62
C VAL A 128 19.44 11.21 -30.41
N PRO A 129 19.31 11.31 -31.74
CA PRO A 129 18.67 10.28 -32.57
C PRO A 129 19.48 9.01 -32.77
N GLU A 130 20.79 9.04 -32.48
CA GLU A 130 21.65 7.87 -32.61
C GLU A 130 21.31 6.80 -31.59
N LYS A 131 21.45 5.54 -31.99
CA LYS A 131 21.29 4.40 -31.09
C LYS A 131 22.24 4.54 -29.89
N PRO A 132 21.77 4.25 -28.67
CA PRO A 132 22.64 4.25 -27.50
C PRO A 132 23.72 3.16 -27.60
N SER A 133 24.84 3.37 -26.92
CA SER A 133 25.91 2.36 -26.81
C SER A 133 25.38 1.07 -26.19
N LEU A 134 25.79 -0.09 -26.72
CA LEU A 134 25.50 -1.41 -26.12
C LEU A 134 26.07 -1.57 -24.71
N GLU A 135 27.01 -0.71 -24.30
CA GLU A 135 27.52 -0.67 -22.92
C GLU A 135 26.54 -0.03 -21.94
N LYS A 136 25.57 0.76 -22.41
CA LYS A 136 24.76 1.65 -21.58
C LYS A 136 23.87 0.90 -20.57
N LEU A 137 23.44 -0.31 -20.90
CA LEU A 137 22.52 -1.11 -20.08
C LEU A 137 22.93 -2.59 -20.10
N ARG A 138 22.43 -3.38 -19.14
CA ARG A 138 22.47 -4.84 -19.19
C ARG A 138 21.07 -5.45 -19.19
N CYS A 139 20.88 -6.46 -20.04
CA CYS A 139 19.78 -7.41 -19.99
C CYS A 139 20.08 -8.47 -18.93
N VAL A 140 19.04 -9.08 -18.37
CA VAL A 140 19.12 -10.00 -17.24
C VAL A 140 18.73 -11.40 -17.69
N ARG A 141 19.42 -12.43 -17.21
CA ARG A 141 19.09 -13.84 -17.50
C ARG A 141 17.63 -14.13 -17.14
N SER A 142 16.89 -14.78 -18.03
CA SER A 142 15.42 -14.83 -17.95
C SER A 142 14.87 -15.56 -16.70
N ASP A 143 15.62 -16.48 -16.10
CA ASP A 143 15.25 -17.18 -14.86
C ASP A 143 15.24 -16.26 -13.62
N LEU A 144 15.93 -15.12 -13.69
CA LEU A 144 15.97 -14.06 -12.68
C LEU A 144 14.98 -12.92 -12.99
N THR A 145 14.01 -13.17 -13.87
CA THR A 145 12.97 -12.21 -14.23
C THR A 145 11.58 -12.74 -13.92
N ASP A 146 10.62 -11.83 -13.77
CA ASP A 146 9.21 -12.12 -13.52
C ASP A 146 8.31 -11.19 -14.35
N GLN A 147 7.02 -11.50 -14.41
CA GLN A 147 6.04 -10.68 -15.13
C GLN A 147 5.81 -9.33 -14.42
N CYS A 148 5.81 -8.25 -15.20
CA CYS A 148 5.32 -6.95 -14.77
C CYS A 148 3.94 -6.65 -15.35
N GLU A 149 3.19 -5.79 -14.66
CA GLU A 149 2.02 -5.11 -15.18
C GLU A 149 2.21 -3.58 -15.14
N ILE A 150 1.43 -2.89 -15.98
CA ILE A 150 1.28 -1.44 -15.92
C ILE A 150 0.61 -1.07 -14.59
N ASP A 151 1.13 -0.04 -13.95
CA ASP A 151 0.61 0.48 -12.69
C ASP A 151 -0.08 1.84 -12.89
N SER A 152 0.67 2.93 -12.86
CA SER A 152 0.15 4.30 -12.88
C SER A 152 0.54 5.01 -14.17
N TRP A 153 -0.37 5.82 -14.72
CA TRP A 153 -0.08 6.63 -15.90
C TRP A 153 0.86 7.79 -15.53
N ILE A 154 2.00 7.86 -16.22
CA ILE A 154 3.01 8.90 -16.03
C ILE A 154 2.81 10.03 -17.02
N TRP A 155 2.67 9.69 -18.32
CA TRP A 155 2.63 10.70 -19.37
C TRP A 155 1.96 10.24 -20.65
N GLY A 156 1.38 11.19 -21.37
CA GLY A 156 0.88 11.14 -22.73
C GLY A 156 0.56 12.56 -23.18
N ILE A 157 0.22 12.77 -24.44
CA ILE A 157 -0.05 14.13 -24.97
C ILE A 157 -1.29 14.76 -24.31
N GLY A 158 -2.30 13.94 -24.01
CA GLY A 158 -3.53 14.37 -23.37
C GLY A 158 -3.41 14.62 -21.86
N LYS A 159 -4.56 14.90 -21.24
CA LYS A 159 -4.71 15.02 -19.78
C LYS A 159 -5.05 13.69 -19.09
N GLN A 160 -5.28 12.65 -19.88
CA GLN A 160 -5.54 11.27 -19.47
C GLN A 160 -4.90 10.33 -20.49
N SER A 161 -4.74 9.06 -20.12
CA SER A 161 -4.22 8.05 -21.03
C SER A 161 -5.11 7.90 -22.27
N ASP A 162 -4.50 7.81 -23.45
CA ASP A 162 -5.21 7.58 -24.72
C ASP A 162 -4.82 6.20 -25.28
N PRO A 163 -5.72 5.21 -25.34
CA PRO A 163 -5.42 3.88 -25.88
C PRO A 163 -4.90 3.89 -27.33
N ASN A 164 -5.24 4.93 -28.11
CA ASN A 164 -4.79 5.08 -29.49
C ASN A 164 -3.56 5.99 -29.62
N GLY A 165 -3.08 6.57 -28.50
CA GLY A 165 -1.95 7.47 -28.44
C GLY A 165 -0.72 6.83 -27.80
N PHE A 166 0.36 7.61 -27.71
CA PHE A 166 1.55 7.23 -26.96
C PHE A 166 1.36 7.50 -25.47
N ASN A 167 1.72 6.51 -24.64
CA ASN A 167 1.65 6.59 -23.19
C ASN A 167 2.90 6.04 -22.53
N VAL A 168 3.20 6.59 -21.36
CA VAL A 168 4.24 6.14 -20.43
C VAL A 168 3.56 5.78 -19.12
N PHE A 169 3.95 4.63 -18.56
CA PHE A 169 3.39 4.12 -17.32
C PHE A 169 4.50 3.65 -16.36
N SER A 170 4.26 3.74 -15.05
CA SER A 170 5.06 2.99 -14.08
C SER A 170 4.79 1.50 -14.21
N LEU A 171 5.73 0.69 -13.73
CA LEU A 171 5.63 -0.76 -13.72
C LEU A 171 5.72 -1.31 -12.30
N ARG A 172 5.00 -2.41 -12.08
CA ARG A 172 5.07 -3.21 -10.85
C ARG A 172 4.98 -4.70 -11.18
N PRO A 173 5.45 -5.60 -10.28
CA PRO A 173 5.24 -7.03 -10.44
C PRO A 173 3.76 -7.39 -10.55
N SER A 174 3.40 -8.31 -11.46
CA SER A 174 2.02 -8.77 -11.63
C SER A 174 1.53 -9.61 -10.44
N ASN A 175 2.40 -10.49 -9.92
CA ASN A 175 2.13 -11.24 -8.70
C ASN A 175 2.69 -10.49 -7.48
N ARG A 176 1.85 -10.27 -6.46
CA ARG A 176 2.19 -9.49 -5.26
C ARG A 176 1.59 -10.14 -4.01
N GLY A 177 2.15 -9.79 -2.86
CA GLY A 177 1.84 -10.38 -1.55
C GLY A 177 3.08 -10.96 -0.89
N THR A 178 2.92 -11.46 0.33
CA THR A 178 4.05 -11.86 1.20
C THR A 178 4.89 -13.02 0.66
N GLN A 179 4.33 -13.81 -0.26
CA GLN A 179 5.01 -14.95 -0.90
C GLN A 179 5.46 -14.64 -2.34
N ALA A 180 5.16 -13.45 -2.86
CA ALA A 180 5.50 -13.08 -4.23
C ALA A 180 6.96 -12.61 -4.35
N MET A 181 7.65 -13.11 -5.36
CA MET A 181 9.10 -12.91 -5.53
C MET A 181 9.49 -11.89 -6.60
N GLY A 182 8.52 -11.28 -7.27
CA GLY A 182 8.77 -10.23 -8.25
C GLY A 182 9.31 -8.96 -7.59
N VAL A 183 10.31 -8.35 -8.21
CA VAL A 183 11.04 -7.16 -7.74
C VAL A 183 10.91 -6.06 -8.79
N SER A 184 10.42 -4.89 -8.38
CA SER A 184 10.35 -3.73 -9.29
C SER A 184 11.74 -3.15 -9.53
N VAL A 185 12.05 -2.85 -10.80
CA VAL A 185 13.29 -2.17 -11.19
C VAL A 185 13.21 -0.66 -10.98
N GLY A 186 12.00 -0.10 -10.83
CA GLY A 186 11.78 1.35 -10.84
C GLY A 186 11.79 1.97 -12.24
N THR A 187 11.81 1.17 -13.30
CA THR A 187 11.69 1.65 -14.69
C THR A 187 10.23 1.97 -15.05
N PHE A 188 10.03 2.47 -16.28
CA PHE A 188 8.71 2.67 -16.88
C PHE A 188 8.48 1.74 -18.09
N ALA A 189 7.22 1.63 -18.50
CA ALA A 189 6.81 1.10 -19.79
C ALA A 189 6.41 2.22 -20.75
N ALA A 190 6.65 1.98 -22.04
CA ALA A 190 6.21 2.84 -23.12
C ALA A 190 5.27 2.05 -24.04
N GLN A 191 4.12 2.64 -24.35
CA GLN A 191 3.09 2.05 -25.20
C GLN A 191 2.76 3.02 -26.31
N ASN A 192 2.86 2.58 -27.56
CA ASN A 192 2.43 3.36 -28.72
C ASN A 192 1.08 2.82 -29.20
N GLY A 193 0.12 3.70 -29.44
CA GLY A 193 -1.22 3.33 -29.91
C GLY A 193 -1.17 2.51 -31.19
N ASN A 194 -2.11 1.57 -31.35
CA ASN A 194 -2.17 0.53 -32.39
C ASN A 194 -1.15 -0.62 -32.29
N ALA A 195 -0.24 -0.64 -31.31
CA ALA A 195 0.56 -1.83 -31.03
C ALA A 195 -0.24 -2.82 -30.15
N THR A 196 -0.37 -4.08 -30.60
CA THR A 196 -0.85 -5.19 -29.76
C THR A 196 0.13 -5.57 -28.65
N SER A 197 1.36 -5.03 -28.69
CA SER A 197 2.43 -5.26 -27.73
C SER A 197 2.83 -3.96 -27.02
N ILE A 198 2.63 -3.91 -25.71
CA ILE A 198 3.32 -2.99 -24.79
C ILE A 198 4.84 -3.24 -24.95
N SER A 199 5.69 -2.25 -24.72
CA SER A 199 7.13 -2.49 -24.50
C SER A 199 7.29 -3.26 -23.17
N VAL A 200 6.91 -4.54 -23.15
CA VAL A 200 6.88 -5.37 -21.94
C VAL A 200 8.32 -5.69 -21.58
N VAL A 201 8.89 -4.85 -20.73
CA VAL A 201 10.08 -5.20 -19.97
C VAL A 201 9.66 -6.05 -18.78
N ALA A 202 10.53 -6.97 -18.38
CA ALA A 202 10.26 -7.84 -17.24
C ALA A 202 10.65 -7.19 -15.92
N CYS A 203 10.05 -7.67 -14.84
CA CYS A 203 10.46 -7.35 -13.48
C CYS A 203 11.63 -8.26 -13.14
N LEU A 204 12.39 -7.93 -12.10
CA LEU A 204 13.37 -8.87 -11.55
C LEU A 204 12.64 -9.91 -10.71
N LYS A 205 13.31 -11.01 -10.40
CA LYS A 205 12.81 -12.06 -9.52
C LYS A 205 13.85 -12.36 -8.45
N ASN A 206 13.43 -12.33 -7.19
CA ASN A 206 14.23 -12.87 -6.10
C ASN A 206 14.11 -14.40 -6.10
N VAL A 207 15.12 -15.10 -6.62
CA VAL A 207 15.14 -16.57 -6.62
C VAL A 207 15.78 -17.14 -5.35
N SER A 208 16.33 -16.28 -4.50
CA SER A 208 16.78 -16.63 -3.14
C SER A 208 15.59 -16.69 -2.17
N SER A 209 14.53 -17.42 -2.51
CA SER A 209 13.24 -17.45 -1.79
C SER A 209 13.33 -17.84 -0.31
N HIS A 210 14.44 -18.46 0.11
CA HIS A 210 14.72 -18.80 1.50
C HIS A 210 15.60 -17.77 2.24
N ASN A 211 16.12 -16.77 1.53
CA ASN A 211 17.01 -15.74 2.05
C ASN A 211 16.27 -14.42 2.25
N LEU A 212 15.55 -14.31 3.37
CA LEU A 212 14.94 -13.06 3.83
C LEU A 212 15.90 -12.23 4.68
N SER A 213 17.23 -12.36 4.49
CA SER A 213 18.22 -11.63 5.29
C SER A 213 18.12 -10.10 5.15
N CYS A 214 17.56 -9.61 4.05
CA CYS A 214 17.31 -8.18 3.82
C CYS A 214 16.08 -7.66 4.58
N MET A 215 15.26 -8.52 5.19
CA MET A 215 14.17 -8.09 6.05
C MET A 215 14.69 -7.54 7.39
N PRO A 216 14.03 -6.53 7.98
CA PRO A 216 14.47 -5.94 9.23
C PRO A 216 14.33 -6.90 10.42
N ASN A 217 15.30 -6.93 11.31
CA ASN A 217 15.16 -7.59 12.61
C ASN A 217 14.32 -6.74 13.61
N LEU A 218 14.03 -7.26 14.80
CA LEU A 218 13.21 -6.57 15.81
C LEU A 218 13.73 -5.16 16.17
N ASN A 219 15.04 -4.98 16.31
CA ASN A 219 15.63 -3.68 16.64
C ASN A 219 15.47 -2.69 15.48
N GLN A 220 15.60 -3.17 14.25
CA GLN A 220 15.39 -2.36 13.05
C GLN A 220 13.91 -2.00 12.88
N ILE A 221 12.98 -2.91 13.14
CA ILE A 221 11.53 -2.62 13.17
C ILE A 221 11.23 -1.51 14.18
N GLN A 222 11.77 -1.61 15.41
CA GLN A 222 11.62 -0.55 16.42
C GLN A 222 12.17 0.80 15.93
N ALA A 223 13.34 0.80 15.28
CA ALA A 223 13.93 2.02 14.73
C ALA A 223 13.07 2.65 13.62
N ILE A 224 12.52 1.82 12.73
CA ILE A 224 11.59 2.24 11.67
C ILE A 224 10.35 2.90 12.29
N LEU A 225 9.76 2.28 13.32
CA LEU A 225 8.57 2.83 13.98
C LEU A 225 8.87 4.13 14.72
N ASN A 226 10.01 4.22 15.41
CA ASN A 226 10.43 5.47 16.06
C ASN A 226 10.55 6.62 15.05
N ALA A 227 11.02 6.33 13.82
CA ALA A 227 11.19 7.31 12.77
C ALA A 227 9.88 7.65 12.03
N TYR A 228 9.05 6.65 11.73
CA TYR A 228 7.97 6.74 10.74
C TYR A 228 6.59 6.34 11.25
N SER A 229 6.40 6.08 12.55
CA SER A 229 5.08 5.74 13.09
C SER A 229 4.05 6.82 12.75
N PRO A 230 2.94 6.50 12.07
CA PRO A 230 1.92 7.48 11.73
C PRO A 230 1.32 8.21 12.92
N ARG A 231 0.99 9.48 12.72
CA ARG A 231 0.12 10.25 13.62
C ARG A 231 -1.27 10.34 13.02
N ILE A 232 -2.25 9.72 13.68
CA ILE A 232 -3.63 9.64 13.19
C ILE A 232 -4.51 10.63 13.95
N TYR A 233 -5.10 11.58 13.25
CA TYR A 233 -6.05 12.54 13.79
C TYR A 233 -7.48 12.01 13.65
N PHE A 234 -8.20 11.98 14.76
CA PHE A 234 -9.64 11.77 14.76
C PHE A 234 -10.35 13.10 14.55
N HIS A 235 -11.50 13.08 13.87
CA HIS A 235 -12.31 14.27 13.63
C HIS A 235 -12.66 14.99 14.96
N PRO A 236 -12.69 16.33 15.05
CA PRO A 236 -12.98 17.04 16.31
C PRO A 236 -14.33 16.73 16.94
N ASP A 237 -15.30 16.30 16.12
CA ASP A 237 -16.63 15.88 16.56
C ASP A 237 -16.72 14.36 16.82
N GLU A 238 -15.61 13.63 16.80
CA GLU A 238 -15.61 12.18 17.02
C GLU A 238 -16.02 11.83 18.45
N GLU A 239 -17.00 10.92 18.57
CA GLU A 239 -17.51 10.42 19.84
C GLU A 239 -16.98 9.02 20.16
N TYR A 240 -16.56 8.28 19.14
CA TYR A 240 -16.11 6.89 19.22
C TYR A 240 -14.63 6.82 18.85
N LEU A 241 -13.77 6.57 19.83
CA LEU A 241 -12.32 6.54 19.62
C LEU A 241 -11.80 5.11 19.58
N SER A 242 -10.57 4.95 19.10
CA SER A 242 -9.85 3.67 19.16
C SER A 242 -9.59 3.19 20.60
N SER A 243 -9.23 1.91 20.74
CA SER A 243 -8.73 1.34 21.99
C SER A 243 -7.86 0.11 21.73
N SER A 244 -7.22 -0.45 22.77
CA SER A 244 -6.64 -1.79 22.69
C SER A 244 -7.71 -2.89 22.68
N VAL A 245 -7.45 -4.01 22.00
CA VAL A 245 -8.26 -5.23 22.10
C VAL A 245 -8.35 -5.73 23.55
N SER A 246 -7.23 -5.69 24.29
CA SER A 246 -7.21 -6.08 25.70
C SER A 246 -8.08 -5.17 26.58
N TRP A 247 -8.09 -3.87 26.30
CA TRP A 247 -8.98 -2.91 26.96
C TRP A 247 -10.44 -3.26 26.65
N TYR A 248 -10.78 -3.51 25.39
CA TYR A 248 -12.13 -3.89 24.97
C TYR A 248 -12.62 -5.15 25.71
N PHE A 249 -11.82 -6.20 25.77
CA PHE A 249 -12.16 -7.43 26.49
C PHE A 249 -12.29 -7.23 27.99
N ASN A 250 -11.32 -6.56 28.62
CA ASN A 250 -11.35 -6.28 30.07
C ASN A 250 -12.51 -5.38 30.50
N ASN A 251 -13.11 -4.65 29.56
CA ASN A 251 -14.26 -3.80 29.80
C ASN A 251 -15.61 -4.48 29.50
N GLY A 252 -15.61 -5.81 29.37
CA GLY A 252 -16.82 -6.63 29.39
C GLY A 252 -17.33 -7.04 28.02
N ALA A 253 -16.47 -7.12 27.01
CA ALA A 253 -16.84 -7.71 25.73
C ALA A 253 -17.30 -9.16 25.91
N LEU A 254 -18.26 -9.56 25.09
CA LEU A 254 -18.96 -10.83 25.21
C LEU A 254 -18.84 -11.63 23.91
N LEU A 255 -18.63 -12.93 24.04
CA LEU A 255 -18.74 -13.91 22.96
C LEU A 255 -20.15 -14.48 22.94
N TYR A 256 -20.79 -14.38 21.79
CA TYR A 256 -22.09 -14.97 21.50
C TYR A 256 -21.94 -16.20 20.62
N THR A 257 -22.83 -17.16 20.83
CA THR A 257 -22.94 -18.39 20.05
C THR A 257 -24.35 -18.51 19.48
N LYS A 258 -24.44 -18.82 18.20
CA LYS A 258 -25.71 -19.00 17.51
C LYS A 258 -26.53 -20.12 18.16
N GLY A 259 -27.76 -19.80 18.55
CA GLY A 259 -28.66 -20.71 19.28
C GLY A 259 -28.52 -20.67 20.81
N GLU A 260 -27.54 -19.94 21.36
CA GLU A 260 -27.32 -19.77 22.79
C GLU A 260 -27.23 -18.28 23.19
N GLU A 261 -27.91 -17.40 22.45
CA GLU A 261 -27.76 -15.93 22.57
C GLU A 261 -28.17 -15.37 23.94
N SER A 262 -28.95 -16.10 24.72
CA SER A 262 -29.34 -15.72 26.08
C SER A 262 -28.23 -15.88 27.13
N ASN A 263 -27.15 -16.61 26.80
CA ASN A 263 -26.06 -16.95 27.71
C ASN A 263 -24.68 -16.60 27.12
N PRO A 264 -24.41 -15.33 26.79
CA PRO A 264 -23.10 -14.94 26.26
C PRO A 264 -21.98 -15.11 27.30
N VAL A 265 -20.77 -15.41 26.83
CA VAL A 265 -19.61 -15.68 27.68
C VAL A 265 -18.65 -14.48 27.68
N PRO A 266 -18.17 -14.00 28.84
CA PRO A 266 -17.13 -12.97 28.91
C PRO A 266 -15.86 -13.39 28.16
N VAL A 267 -15.32 -12.49 27.34
CA VAL A 267 -14.06 -12.73 26.64
C VAL A 267 -12.89 -12.51 27.61
N GLU A 268 -11.95 -13.45 27.65
CA GLU A 268 -10.72 -13.31 28.45
C GLU A 268 -9.82 -12.21 27.89
N ALA A 269 -8.96 -11.61 28.72
CA ALA A 269 -8.14 -10.45 28.38
C ALA A 269 -7.31 -10.59 27.09
N THR A 270 -6.88 -11.81 26.75
CA THR A 270 -6.09 -12.12 25.54
C THR A 270 -6.94 -12.72 24.41
N GLY A 271 -8.22 -12.98 24.65
CA GLY A 271 -9.11 -13.72 23.75
C GLY A 271 -8.80 -15.22 23.70
N SER A 272 -8.19 -15.78 24.74
CA SER A 272 -7.79 -17.20 24.81
C SER A 272 -8.97 -18.18 24.80
N ASN A 273 -10.14 -17.73 25.24
CA ASN A 273 -11.40 -18.49 25.20
C ASN A 273 -12.19 -18.30 23.90
N LEU A 274 -11.67 -17.55 22.92
CA LEU A 274 -12.29 -17.42 21.60
C LEU A 274 -12.03 -18.67 20.75
N PRO A 275 -12.98 -19.09 19.91
CA PRO A 275 -12.75 -20.13 18.90
C PRO A 275 -11.52 -19.80 18.03
N GLN A 276 -10.62 -20.76 17.88
CA GLN A 276 -9.35 -20.58 17.18
C GLN A 276 -9.43 -21.17 15.76
N GLY A 277 -9.13 -20.36 14.74
CA GLY A 277 -9.11 -20.75 13.32
C GLY A 277 -10.50 -20.96 12.72
N GLY A 278 -10.57 -21.81 11.68
CA GLY A 278 -11.83 -22.17 11.01
C GLY A 278 -12.21 -21.25 9.85
N SER A 279 -13.51 -21.14 9.57
CA SER A 279 -14.09 -20.20 8.60
C SER A 279 -15.19 -19.41 9.29
N ASN A 280 -15.43 -18.18 8.84
CA ASN A 280 -16.56 -17.41 9.33
C ASN A 280 -17.88 -18.00 8.81
N ASP A 281 -18.48 -18.90 9.59
CA ASP A 281 -19.74 -19.59 9.31
C ASP A 281 -20.95 -18.94 9.99
N GLY A 282 -20.72 -17.81 10.69
CA GLY A 282 -21.74 -17.12 11.48
C GLY A 282 -22.13 -17.81 12.78
N SER A 283 -21.37 -18.80 13.25
CA SER A 283 -21.63 -19.50 14.51
C SER A 283 -21.27 -18.66 15.75
N TYR A 284 -20.33 -17.73 15.61
CA TYR A 284 -19.82 -16.92 16.72
C TYR A 284 -19.66 -15.45 16.34
N TRP A 285 -19.98 -14.55 17.28
CA TRP A 285 -19.69 -13.12 17.15
C TRP A 285 -19.39 -12.48 18.49
N LEU A 286 -18.71 -11.33 18.47
CA LEU A 286 -18.50 -10.49 19.64
C LEU A 286 -19.60 -9.43 19.73
N ASP A 287 -19.91 -9.00 20.95
CA ASP A 287 -20.74 -7.81 21.18
C ASP A 287 -20.28 -7.09 22.46
N LEU A 288 -20.81 -5.88 22.64
CA LEU A 288 -20.62 -5.01 23.78
C LEU A 288 -21.22 -5.60 25.06
N PRO A 289 -20.81 -5.10 26.25
CA PRO A 289 -21.41 -5.50 27.52
C PRO A 289 -22.95 -5.32 27.54
N VAL A 290 -23.66 -6.19 28.27
CA VAL A 290 -25.12 -6.10 28.45
C VAL A 290 -25.52 -4.87 29.27
N ASP A 291 -24.71 -4.49 30.26
CA ASP A 291 -24.98 -3.30 31.07
C ASP A 291 -24.94 -2.04 30.20
N LYS A 292 -26.00 -1.22 30.26
CA LYS A 292 -26.16 -0.04 29.38
C LYS A 292 -25.05 1.00 29.62
N GLY A 293 -24.64 1.21 30.87
CA GLY A 293 -23.60 2.18 31.19
C GLY A 293 -22.24 1.73 30.67
N ALA A 294 -21.91 0.46 30.90
CA ALA A 294 -20.71 -0.17 30.36
C ALA A 294 -20.70 -0.18 28.83
N LYS A 295 -21.82 -0.52 28.20
CA LYS A 295 -22.00 -0.50 26.73
C LYS A 295 -21.64 0.86 26.14
N GLU A 296 -22.25 1.93 26.64
CA GLU A 296 -22.01 3.29 26.13
C GLU A 296 -20.59 3.78 26.42
N ARG A 297 -19.98 3.35 27.54
CA ARG A 297 -18.57 3.63 27.82
C ARG A 297 -17.63 2.89 26.87
N VAL A 298 -17.87 1.61 26.60
CA VAL A 298 -17.03 0.78 25.73
C VAL A 298 -17.09 1.26 24.28
N LYS A 299 -18.27 1.68 23.79
CA LYS A 299 -18.42 2.27 22.45
C LYS A 299 -17.49 3.47 22.24
N LYS A 300 -17.34 4.33 23.24
CA LYS A 300 -16.50 5.54 23.15
C LYS A 300 -15.01 5.23 23.00
N GLY A 301 -14.59 4.01 23.31
CA GLY A 301 -13.19 3.63 23.35
C GLY A 301 -12.38 4.42 24.38
N ASP A 302 -11.07 4.31 24.27
CA ASP A 302 -10.13 4.98 25.16
C ASP A 302 -8.82 5.19 24.41
N LEU A 303 -8.70 6.38 23.81
CA LEU A 303 -7.57 6.75 22.96
C LEU A 303 -6.22 6.68 23.71
N GLN A 304 -6.21 6.88 25.03
CA GLN A 304 -4.99 6.80 25.84
C GLN A 304 -4.54 5.36 26.05
N GLU A 305 -5.51 4.44 26.06
CA GLU A 305 -5.29 3.00 26.18
C GLU A 305 -5.17 2.30 24.83
N THR A 306 -5.11 3.03 23.71
CA THR A 306 -4.90 2.43 22.38
C THR A 306 -3.51 1.82 22.25
N GLU A 307 -3.48 0.55 21.86
CA GLU A 307 -2.33 -0.17 21.34
C GLU A 307 -2.61 -0.50 19.87
N VAL A 308 -1.63 -0.28 19.00
CA VAL A 308 -1.72 -0.69 17.59
C VAL A 308 -1.03 -2.02 17.36
N TYR A 309 -1.50 -2.77 16.37
CA TYR A 309 -1.04 -4.13 16.10
C TYR A 309 -0.34 -4.19 14.76
N LEU A 310 0.93 -4.62 14.77
CA LEU A 310 1.79 -4.54 13.59
C LEU A 310 1.91 -5.89 12.90
N HIS A 311 1.70 -5.88 11.58
CA HIS A 311 2.04 -6.99 10.71
C HIS A 311 3.18 -6.56 9.77
N ILE A 312 4.34 -7.22 9.89
CA ILE A 312 5.56 -6.92 9.15
C ILE A 312 5.68 -7.87 7.96
N LYS A 313 5.39 -7.35 6.77
CA LYS A 313 5.23 -8.12 5.53
C LYS A 313 6.47 -7.99 4.63
N PRO A 314 7.11 -9.09 4.19
CA PRO A 314 8.05 -9.05 3.08
C PRO A 314 7.29 -8.75 1.78
N MET A 315 7.65 -7.69 1.07
CA MET A 315 6.95 -7.27 -0.15
C MET A 315 7.93 -7.05 -1.30
N LEU A 316 7.43 -7.22 -2.53
CA LEU A 316 8.18 -7.01 -3.77
C LEU A 316 9.51 -7.80 -3.77
N GLY A 317 9.41 -9.13 -3.59
CA GLY A 317 10.57 -10.02 -3.50
C GLY A 317 11.47 -9.73 -2.29
N ALA A 318 10.86 -9.29 -1.18
CA ALA A 318 11.51 -8.87 0.05
C ALA A 318 12.48 -7.67 -0.09
N THR A 319 12.46 -6.97 -1.23
CA THR A 319 13.22 -5.71 -1.37
C THR A 319 12.56 -4.53 -0.67
N PHE A 320 11.31 -4.73 -0.21
CA PHE A 320 10.56 -3.80 0.61
C PHE A 320 9.94 -4.51 1.81
N THR A 321 9.71 -3.75 2.86
CA THR A 321 8.90 -4.18 4.00
C THR A 321 7.67 -3.30 4.10
N ASP A 322 6.50 -3.94 4.04
CA ASP A 322 5.24 -3.28 4.37
C ASP A 322 4.94 -3.51 5.85
N ILE A 323 4.66 -2.44 6.60
CA ILE A 323 4.25 -2.50 8.00
C ILE A 323 2.81 -2.05 8.08
N ALA A 324 1.88 -3.01 8.13
CA ALA A 324 0.47 -2.71 8.35
C ALA A 324 0.25 -2.41 9.84
N VAL A 325 -0.21 -1.20 10.13
CA VAL A 325 -0.50 -0.68 11.46
C VAL A 325 -2.00 -0.77 11.69
N TRP A 326 -2.45 -1.85 12.33
CA TRP A 326 -3.86 -2.09 12.61
C TRP A 326 -4.31 -1.33 13.87
N ILE A 327 -5.45 -0.67 13.75
CA ILE A 327 -6.09 0.14 14.78
C ILE A 327 -7.47 -0.45 15.02
N PHE A 328 -7.76 -0.75 16.28
CA PHE A 328 -9.06 -1.29 16.68
C PHE A 328 -9.97 -0.18 17.21
N CYS A 329 -11.16 -0.07 16.64
CA CYS A 329 -12.23 0.80 17.13
C CYS A 329 -13.33 -0.09 17.75
N PRO A 330 -13.69 0.08 19.03
CA PRO A 330 -14.78 -0.71 19.63
C PRO A 330 -16.14 -0.53 18.95
N PHE A 331 -16.35 0.62 18.29
CA PHE A 331 -17.61 0.96 17.66
C PHE A 331 -17.40 1.98 16.55
N ASN A 332 -18.14 1.82 15.45
CA ASN A 332 -18.34 2.85 14.44
C ASN A 332 -19.70 3.50 14.64
N GLY A 333 -19.74 4.82 14.49
CA GLY A 333 -20.95 5.62 14.66
C GLY A 333 -21.84 5.68 13.42
N PRO A 334 -22.94 6.46 13.48
CA PRO A 334 -23.90 6.56 12.39
C PRO A 334 -23.35 7.33 11.19
N ALA A 335 -23.60 6.80 9.99
CA ALA A 335 -23.22 7.39 8.72
C ALA A 335 -24.06 8.62 8.35
N LYS A 336 -23.47 9.51 7.55
CA LYS A 336 -24.14 10.67 6.95
C LYS A 336 -24.04 10.57 5.44
N ALA A 337 -25.14 10.85 4.74
CA ALA A 337 -25.14 10.99 3.29
C ALA A 337 -25.11 12.47 2.88
N LYS A 338 -24.60 12.73 1.67
CA LYS A 338 -24.78 13.99 0.96
C LYS A 338 -25.59 13.72 -0.30
N VAL A 339 -26.55 14.58 -0.60
CA VAL A 339 -27.34 14.59 -1.82
C VAL A 339 -27.28 16.00 -2.38
N GLU A 340 -26.40 16.22 -3.35
CA GLU A 340 -26.07 17.53 -3.91
C GLU A 340 -25.68 18.55 -2.83
N PHE A 341 -26.60 19.44 -2.45
CA PHE A 341 -26.38 20.51 -1.48
C PHE A 341 -26.91 20.18 -0.07
N ILE A 342 -27.52 19.01 0.13
CA ILE A 342 -28.17 18.61 1.38
C ILE A 342 -27.37 17.50 2.07
N ASN A 343 -27.14 17.65 3.38
CA ASN A 343 -26.56 16.60 4.22
C ASN A 343 -27.68 15.91 5.00
N LEU A 344 -27.71 14.58 4.99
CA LEU A 344 -28.75 13.76 5.59
C LEU A 344 -28.14 12.79 6.61
N PRO A 345 -28.51 12.86 7.90
CA PRO A 345 -28.18 11.80 8.84
C PRO A 345 -28.93 10.52 8.46
N LEU A 346 -28.26 9.38 8.48
CA LEU A 346 -28.87 8.10 8.10
C LEU A 346 -29.45 7.32 9.30
N GLY A 347 -29.70 8.01 10.43
CA GLY A 347 -30.14 7.36 11.65
C GLY A 347 -29.03 6.45 12.18
N ARG A 348 -29.32 5.17 12.40
CA ARG A 348 -28.35 4.18 12.91
C ARG A 348 -27.59 3.42 11.81
N ILE A 349 -27.87 3.74 10.54
CA ILE A 349 -27.19 3.11 9.41
C ILE A 349 -25.68 3.40 9.48
N GLY A 350 -24.87 2.36 9.29
CA GLY A 350 -23.40 2.43 9.38
C GLY A 350 -22.84 2.20 10.78
N GLU A 351 -23.69 2.17 11.82
CA GLU A 351 -23.25 1.73 13.14
C GLU A 351 -22.80 0.27 13.09
N HIS A 352 -21.73 -0.09 13.80
CA HIS A 352 -21.44 -1.49 14.09
C HIS A 352 -20.45 -1.60 15.25
N VAL A 353 -20.55 -2.72 15.97
CA VAL A 353 -19.61 -3.09 17.02
C VAL A 353 -18.36 -3.64 16.38
N GLY A 354 -17.21 -3.22 16.94
CA GLY A 354 -15.89 -3.55 16.46
C GLY A 354 -15.60 -2.98 15.08
N ASP A 355 -14.39 -2.49 14.87
CA ASP A 355 -13.83 -2.30 13.56
C ASP A 355 -12.30 -2.35 13.56
N TRP A 356 -11.78 -2.73 12.41
CA TRP A 356 -10.36 -2.87 12.14
C TRP A 356 -10.00 -1.98 10.97
N GLU A 357 -9.35 -0.88 11.32
CA GLU A 357 -8.76 0.06 10.37
C GLU A 357 -7.26 -0.14 10.29
N HIS A 358 -6.63 0.29 9.19
CA HIS A 358 -5.18 0.27 9.12
C HIS A 358 -4.61 1.35 8.20
N VAL A 359 -3.35 1.65 8.45
CA VAL A 359 -2.45 2.33 7.51
C VAL A 359 -1.23 1.44 7.31
N THR A 360 -0.67 1.40 6.09
CA THR A 360 0.50 0.56 5.81
C THR A 360 1.68 1.43 5.38
N LEU A 361 2.79 1.33 6.10
CA LEU A 361 4.07 1.94 5.69
C LEU A 361 4.77 1.02 4.70
N ARG A 362 5.35 1.56 3.62
CA ARG A 362 6.25 0.81 2.72
C ARG A 362 7.66 1.33 2.84
N VAL A 363 8.57 0.50 3.32
CA VAL A 363 9.98 0.84 3.60
C VAL A 363 10.90 0.10 2.65
N SER A 364 11.91 0.78 2.13
CA SER A 364 12.95 0.15 1.29
C SER A 364 13.92 -0.64 2.15
N ASN A 365 14.12 -1.92 1.83
CA ASN A 365 15.08 -2.76 2.56
C ASN A 365 16.54 -2.48 2.17
N PHE A 366 16.77 -1.67 1.14
CA PHE A 366 18.11 -1.23 0.76
C PHE A 366 18.69 -0.23 1.76
N ASN A 367 17.88 0.69 2.28
CA ASN A 367 18.37 1.84 3.04
C ASN A 367 17.47 2.27 4.21
N GLY A 368 16.33 1.61 4.41
CA GLY A 368 15.37 1.93 5.46
C GLY A 368 14.53 3.17 5.20
N GLU A 369 14.57 3.77 4.01
CA GLU A 369 13.76 4.96 3.70
C GLU A 369 12.28 4.59 3.52
N LEU A 370 11.39 5.43 4.08
CA LEU A 370 9.96 5.38 3.83
C LEU A 370 9.68 5.76 2.37
N ARG A 371 9.09 4.85 1.59
CA ARG A 371 8.78 5.08 0.17
C ARG A 371 7.34 5.49 -0.05
N GLY A 372 6.40 4.96 0.72
CA GLY A 372 5.01 5.37 0.63
C GLY A 372 4.19 4.93 1.85
N VAL A 373 2.98 5.47 1.92
CA VAL A 373 1.98 5.10 2.93
C VAL A 373 0.66 4.81 2.24
N PHE A 374 0.06 3.68 2.58
CA PHE A 374 -1.29 3.31 2.20
C PHE A 374 -2.27 3.73 3.29
N PHE A 375 -3.38 4.33 2.87
CA PHE A 375 -4.50 4.67 3.75
C PHE A 375 -5.71 3.82 3.38
N SER A 376 -6.13 2.95 4.30
CA SER A 376 -7.31 2.09 4.14
C SER A 376 -8.58 2.93 4.13
N GLN A 377 -9.41 2.74 3.11
CA GLN A 377 -10.68 3.44 2.95
C GLN A 377 -11.82 2.42 2.78
N HIS A 378 -13.06 2.87 2.89
CA HIS A 378 -14.18 2.00 2.57
C HIS A 378 -14.08 1.47 1.14
N SER A 379 -14.13 0.14 0.99
CA SER A 379 -14.02 -0.58 -0.29
C SER A 379 -12.67 -0.52 -1.01
N GLY A 380 -11.57 -0.17 -0.33
CA GLY A 380 -10.21 -0.23 -0.87
C GLY A 380 -9.23 0.67 -0.13
N GLY A 381 -8.40 1.42 -0.86
CA GLY A 381 -7.60 2.49 -0.28
C GLY A 381 -6.70 3.14 -1.31
N SER A 382 -5.70 3.88 -0.85
CA SER A 382 -4.79 4.58 -1.76
C SER A 382 -3.38 4.65 -1.20
N TRP A 383 -2.41 4.34 -2.06
CA TRP A 383 -0.99 4.60 -1.83
C TRP A 383 -0.65 6.05 -2.17
N PHE A 384 0.21 6.64 -1.36
CA PHE A 384 0.84 7.93 -1.63
C PHE A 384 2.34 7.80 -1.46
N ASP A 385 3.10 8.41 -2.37
CA ASP A 385 4.55 8.50 -2.20
C ASP A 385 4.86 9.37 -0.98
N ALA A 386 5.93 9.04 -0.25
CA ALA A 386 6.28 9.79 0.95
C ALA A 386 6.53 11.28 0.67
N SER A 387 6.95 11.66 -0.53
CA SER A 387 7.10 13.07 -0.93
C SER A 387 5.78 13.86 -1.02
N GLU A 388 4.64 13.18 -1.05
CA GLU A 388 3.31 13.78 -1.19
C GLU A 388 2.58 13.93 0.16
N LEU A 389 3.19 13.42 1.23
CA LEU A 389 2.59 13.35 2.56
C LEU A 389 2.97 14.53 3.44
N GLU A 390 2.07 14.80 4.39
CA GLU A 390 2.35 15.69 5.50
C GLU A 390 3.07 14.92 6.62
N PHE A 391 4.02 15.57 7.27
CA PHE A 391 4.80 15.00 8.37
C PHE A 391 4.75 15.89 9.61
N GLU A 392 4.87 15.27 10.78
CA GLU A 392 4.93 15.94 12.07
C GLU A 392 5.99 15.31 12.97
N ASN A 393 6.55 16.09 13.90
CA ASN A 393 7.58 15.60 14.84
C ASN A 393 8.77 14.89 14.16
N GLY A 394 9.22 15.43 13.02
CA GLY A 394 10.26 14.80 12.20
C GLY A 394 9.64 14.06 11.01
N ASN A 395 9.87 12.75 10.93
CA ASN A 395 9.50 11.93 9.77
C ASN A 395 8.21 11.11 10.00
N LYS A 396 7.37 11.47 10.97
CA LYS A 396 6.12 10.73 11.22
C LYS A 396 5.02 11.23 10.26
N PRO A 397 4.51 10.39 9.35
CA PRO A 397 3.48 10.79 8.41
C PRO A 397 2.15 11.03 9.15
N ILE A 398 1.36 11.95 8.63
CA ILE A 398 0.04 12.29 9.19
C ILE A 398 -1.05 11.52 8.43
N GLY A 399 -2.02 11.01 9.18
CA GLY A 399 -3.28 10.48 8.66
C GLY A 399 -4.49 11.05 9.38
N TYR A 400 -5.64 10.96 8.74
CA TYR A 400 -6.91 11.46 9.26
C TYR A 400 -7.97 10.36 9.19
N ALA A 401 -8.55 10.00 10.33
CA ALA A 401 -9.67 9.08 10.41
C ALA A 401 -10.98 9.84 10.16
N SER A 402 -11.87 9.27 9.34
CA SER A 402 -13.18 9.87 9.06
C SER A 402 -14.09 9.81 10.28
N LEU A 403 -14.91 10.85 10.45
CA LEU A 403 -15.91 10.92 11.51
C LEU A 403 -16.84 9.70 11.46
N HIS A 404 -16.96 9.02 12.59
CA HIS A 404 -17.76 7.82 12.86
C HIS A 404 -17.36 6.54 12.11
N GLY A 405 -16.84 6.66 10.89
CA GLY A 405 -16.49 5.52 10.04
C GLY A 405 -15.02 5.11 10.08
N HIS A 406 -14.14 5.96 10.61
CA HIS A 406 -12.71 5.72 10.83
C HIS A 406 -11.84 5.38 9.60
N ALA A 407 -12.40 5.34 8.39
CA ALA A 407 -11.62 5.25 7.16
C ALA A 407 -10.49 6.29 7.13
N MET A 408 -9.32 5.87 6.69
CA MET A 408 -8.08 6.63 6.78
C MET A 408 -7.83 7.42 5.50
N TYR A 409 -7.38 8.67 5.66
CA TYR A 409 -7.07 9.58 4.56
C TYR A 409 -5.77 10.34 4.80
N SER A 410 -5.08 10.69 3.71
CA SER A 410 -3.82 11.45 3.74
C SER A 410 -4.01 12.96 3.93
N LYS A 411 -5.23 13.48 3.74
CA LYS A 411 -5.56 14.91 3.84
C LYS A 411 -6.88 15.11 4.59
N PRO A 412 -7.04 16.24 5.30
CA PRO A 412 -8.31 16.61 5.89
C PRO A 412 -9.30 17.10 4.82
N GLY A 413 -10.59 16.97 5.09
CA GLY A 413 -11.67 17.41 4.23
C GLY A 413 -12.78 16.37 4.07
N LEU A 414 -13.67 16.63 3.11
CA LEU A 414 -14.76 15.71 2.78
C LEU A 414 -14.34 14.85 1.59
N VAL A 415 -14.34 13.53 1.79
CA VAL A 415 -14.35 12.55 0.71
C VAL A 415 -15.77 12.00 0.58
N LEU A 416 -16.34 12.11 -0.62
CA LEU A 416 -17.68 11.59 -0.89
C LEU A 416 -17.59 10.21 -1.55
N GLN A 417 -18.06 9.18 -0.86
CA GLN A 417 -18.17 7.83 -1.39
C GLN A 417 -19.48 7.70 -2.17
N GLY A 418 -19.41 8.01 -3.47
CA GLY A 418 -20.54 7.98 -4.39
C GLY A 418 -20.23 8.76 -5.67
N SER A 419 -21.24 9.23 -6.38
CA SER A 419 -21.07 9.93 -7.66
C SER A 419 -22.03 11.11 -7.82
N ASN A 420 -21.68 12.09 -8.67
CA ASN A 420 -22.52 13.24 -9.01
C ASN A 420 -23.03 14.03 -7.80
N GLY A 421 -22.20 14.17 -6.76
CA GLY A 421 -22.56 14.89 -5.54
C GLY A 421 -23.50 14.11 -4.59
N ILE A 422 -23.74 12.83 -4.86
CA ILE A 422 -24.54 11.92 -4.04
C ILE A 422 -23.64 10.81 -3.47
N GLY A 423 -23.63 10.60 -2.15
CA GLY A 423 -22.82 9.53 -1.54
C GLY A 423 -22.72 9.58 -0.01
N ILE A 424 -22.02 8.62 0.58
CA ILE A 424 -21.64 8.64 2.00
C ILE A 424 -20.51 9.64 2.23
N ARG A 425 -20.65 10.44 3.29
CA ARG A 425 -19.66 11.45 3.68
C ARG A 425 -18.60 10.82 4.56
N ASN A 426 -17.35 10.96 4.15
CA ASN A 426 -16.18 10.73 4.98
C ASN A 426 -15.56 12.09 5.32
N ASP A 427 -15.98 12.64 6.44
CA ASP A 427 -15.52 13.94 6.93
C ASP A 427 -14.29 13.75 7.80
N THR A 428 -13.17 14.37 7.43
CA THR A 428 -11.91 14.32 8.16
C THR A 428 -11.45 15.73 8.51
N ALA A 429 -10.84 15.91 9.69
CA ALA A 429 -10.26 17.19 10.08
C ALA A 429 -9.20 17.00 11.16
N LYS A 430 -8.27 17.95 11.24
CA LYS A 430 -7.26 17.99 12.30
C LYS A 430 -7.92 18.37 13.63
N SER A 431 -7.55 17.69 14.71
CA SER A 431 -8.08 17.96 16.05
C SER A 431 -7.00 17.78 17.13
N LYS A 432 -7.38 17.89 18.40
CA LYS A 432 -6.51 17.53 19.54
C LYS A 432 -6.54 16.03 19.86
N MET A 433 -7.48 15.28 19.28
CA MET A 433 -7.62 13.84 19.43
C MET A 433 -6.71 13.17 18.40
N VAL A 434 -5.50 12.82 18.84
CA VAL A 434 -4.45 12.29 17.98
C VAL A 434 -3.84 11.05 18.60
N LEU A 435 -3.73 9.98 17.81
CA LEU A 435 -3.01 8.76 18.13
C LEU A 435 -1.60 8.83 17.54
N ASP A 436 -0.58 8.75 18.39
CA ASP A 436 0.79 8.44 17.94
C ASP A 436 0.99 6.93 18.02
N THR A 437 0.92 6.28 16.86
CA THR A 437 0.98 4.82 16.72
C THR A 437 2.31 4.21 17.18
N GLY A 438 3.36 5.02 17.37
CA GLY A 438 4.65 4.58 17.89
C GLY A 438 4.72 4.50 19.41
N THR A 439 3.69 4.97 20.13
CA THR A 439 3.72 5.06 21.61
C THR A 439 3.43 3.72 22.29
N ARG A 440 2.44 2.98 21.78
CA ARG A 440 2.01 1.68 22.30
C ARG A 440 1.68 0.78 21.12
N PHE A 441 2.47 -0.26 20.92
CA PHE A 441 2.26 -1.21 19.84
C PHE A 441 2.74 -2.60 20.22
N SER A 442 2.20 -3.60 19.54
CA SER A 442 2.69 -4.98 19.57
C SER A 442 2.88 -5.51 18.16
N ILE A 443 3.99 -6.22 17.93
CA ILE A 443 4.20 -6.95 16.68
C ILE A 443 3.41 -8.26 16.81
N VAL A 444 2.37 -8.41 16.00
CA VAL A 444 1.46 -9.56 16.07
C VAL A 444 1.70 -10.58 14.96
N ALA A 445 2.39 -10.19 13.89
CA ALA A 445 2.78 -11.08 12.80
C ALA A 445 4.06 -10.60 12.11
N ALA A 446 5.01 -11.51 11.94
CA ALA A 446 6.22 -11.36 11.15
C ALA A 446 6.81 -12.75 10.90
N GLU A 447 6.26 -13.49 9.94
CA GLU A 447 6.50 -14.93 9.76
C GLU A 447 8.00 -15.25 9.56
N TYR A 448 8.75 -14.36 8.93
CA TYR A 448 10.19 -14.50 8.69
C TYR A 448 11.04 -14.45 9.97
N LEU A 449 10.52 -13.89 11.07
CA LEU A 449 11.17 -13.88 12.38
C LEU A 449 10.90 -15.16 13.18
N GLY A 450 10.11 -16.10 12.65
CA GLY A 450 9.80 -17.37 13.28
C GLY A 450 9.18 -17.20 14.67
N THR A 451 9.74 -17.87 15.68
CA THR A 451 9.20 -17.88 17.05
C THR A 451 9.50 -16.61 17.85
N ALA A 452 10.16 -15.60 17.26
CA ALA A 452 10.45 -14.34 17.95
C ALA A 452 9.20 -13.45 18.09
N VAL A 453 8.16 -13.72 17.28
CA VAL A 453 6.85 -13.06 17.36
C VAL A 453 5.82 -14.11 17.73
N VAL A 454 5.03 -13.81 18.78
CA VAL A 454 3.95 -14.68 19.25
C VAL A 454 2.63 -14.01 18.90
N GLU A 455 1.85 -14.68 18.05
CA GLU A 455 0.52 -14.20 17.71
C GLU A 455 -0.40 -14.23 18.94
N PRO A 456 -1.17 -13.16 19.20
CA PRO A 456 -2.14 -13.19 20.28
C PRO A 456 -3.35 -14.06 19.92
N PRO A 457 -3.99 -14.77 20.88
CA PRO A 457 -5.09 -15.70 20.59
C PRO A 457 -6.27 -15.07 19.85
N TRP A 458 -6.61 -13.81 20.14
CA TRP A 458 -7.70 -13.10 19.46
C TRP A 458 -7.46 -12.92 17.96
N LEU A 459 -6.21 -12.89 17.50
CA LEU A 459 -5.90 -12.72 16.08
C LEU A 459 -6.37 -13.92 15.25
N ASN A 460 -6.49 -15.08 15.90
CA ASN A 460 -6.99 -16.32 15.31
C ASN A 460 -8.50 -16.50 15.48
N PHE A 461 -9.23 -15.50 16.00
CA PHE A 461 -10.70 -15.51 16.01
C PHE A 461 -11.24 -15.06 14.65
N PHE A 462 -11.84 -16.00 13.91
CA PHE A 462 -12.36 -15.78 12.56
C PHE A 462 -13.88 -15.54 12.51
N GLY A 463 -14.52 -15.37 13.68
CA GLY A 463 -15.90 -14.92 13.76
C GLY A 463 -16.06 -13.41 13.51
N LYS A 464 -17.29 -12.92 13.67
CA LYS A 464 -17.63 -11.51 13.48
C LYS A 464 -17.30 -10.70 14.75
N TRP A 465 -16.75 -9.50 14.58
CA TRP A 465 -16.41 -8.57 15.67
C TRP A 465 -17.59 -7.67 16.08
N GLY A 466 -18.81 -8.08 15.77
CA GLY A 466 -20.05 -7.38 16.07
C GLY A 466 -21.26 -8.24 15.68
N PRO A 467 -22.47 -7.92 16.16
CA PRO A 467 -23.68 -8.60 15.72
C PRO A 467 -24.04 -8.24 14.26
N ASN A 468 -24.92 -9.05 13.66
CA ASN A 468 -25.57 -8.70 12.41
C ASN A 468 -26.96 -8.10 12.69
N ILE A 469 -27.16 -6.81 12.39
CA ILE A 469 -28.45 -6.11 12.56
C ILE A 469 -28.91 -5.55 11.21
N THR A 470 -30.06 -6.01 10.72
CA THR A 470 -30.67 -5.46 9.49
C THR A 470 -31.56 -4.26 9.86
N TYR A 471 -31.37 -3.14 9.18
CA TYR A 471 -32.23 -1.96 9.33
C TYR A 471 -33.43 -2.03 8.37
N ASP A 472 -34.64 -1.80 8.88
CA ASP A 472 -35.81 -1.62 8.02
C ASP A 472 -35.85 -0.17 7.52
N ILE A 473 -35.22 0.07 6.36
CA ILE A 473 -35.10 1.40 5.79
C ILE A 473 -36.45 1.82 5.18
N ALA A 474 -36.96 2.98 5.62
CA ALA A 474 -38.16 3.59 5.05
C ALA A 474 -38.04 3.74 3.51
N ALA A 475 -39.12 3.40 2.80
CA ALA A 475 -39.17 3.34 1.34
C ALA A 475 -38.72 4.65 0.62
N ALA A 476 -38.88 5.80 1.28
CA ALA A 476 -38.45 7.10 0.76
C ALA A 476 -36.92 7.22 0.60
N PHE A 477 -36.15 6.51 1.43
CA PHE A 477 -34.69 6.50 1.36
C PHE A 477 -34.14 5.40 0.43
N ARG A 478 -34.89 4.32 0.16
CA ARG A 478 -34.44 3.23 -0.73
C ARG A 478 -33.99 3.72 -2.11
N LYS A 479 -34.65 4.74 -2.68
CA LYS A 479 -34.29 5.26 -4.01
C LYS A 479 -32.94 6.00 -4.05
N ILE A 480 -32.55 6.63 -2.94
CA ILE A 480 -31.26 7.31 -2.77
C ILE A 480 -30.19 6.29 -2.34
N ILE A 481 -30.56 5.37 -1.45
CA ILE A 481 -29.64 4.38 -0.86
C ILE A 481 -29.30 3.26 -1.85
N ASN A 482 -30.16 2.90 -2.82
CA ASN A 482 -29.81 1.93 -3.88
C ASN A 482 -28.62 2.34 -4.79
N SER A 483 -28.09 3.56 -4.62
CA SER A 483 -26.85 4.03 -5.26
C SER A 483 -25.62 3.96 -4.35
N LEU A 484 -25.79 3.55 -3.09
CA LEU A 484 -24.75 3.40 -2.08
C LEU A 484 -24.24 1.94 -2.03
N PRO A 485 -23.00 1.71 -1.54
CA PRO A 485 -22.45 0.36 -1.42
C PRO A 485 -23.27 -0.54 -0.49
N ASP A 486 -23.35 -1.84 -0.80
CA ASP A 486 -24.10 -2.84 -0.02
C ASP A 486 -23.71 -2.90 1.47
N GLN A 487 -22.49 -2.49 1.80
CA GLN A 487 -21.94 -2.38 3.16
C GLN A 487 -22.71 -1.40 4.06
N VAL A 488 -23.52 -0.51 3.48
CA VAL A 488 -24.27 0.52 4.22
C VAL A 488 -25.65 0.00 4.66
N PHE A 489 -26.11 -1.17 4.22
CA PHE A 489 -27.51 -1.60 4.41
C PHE A 489 -27.79 -2.45 5.66
N GLY A 490 -26.78 -2.69 6.51
CA GLY A 490 -26.92 -3.37 7.80
C GLY A 490 -25.70 -3.15 8.69
N GLU A 491 -25.85 -3.34 10.01
CA GLU A 491 -24.70 -3.62 10.84
C GLU A 491 -24.29 -5.06 10.49
N GLU A 492 -23.23 -5.29 9.74
CA GLU A 492 -22.52 -6.57 9.81
C GLU A 492 -21.25 -6.32 10.59
N GLY A 493 -21.09 -6.99 11.73
CA GLY A 493 -19.82 -6.94 12.45
C GLY A 493 -18.65 -7.24 11.50
N PRO A 494 -17.55 -6.48 11.54
CA PRO A 494 -16.44 -6.72 10.65
C PRO A 494 -15.75 -8.02 11.01
N THR A 495 -14.94 -8.53 10.10
CA THR A 495 -14.03 -9.63 10.39
C THR A 495 -12.71 -9.11 10.93
N GLY A 496 -12.01 -9.96 11.70
CA GLY A 496 -10.67 -9.64 12.20
C GLY A 496 -9.62 -9.51 11.08
N PRO A 497 -8.41 -9.00 11.39
CA PRO A 497 -7.39 -8.65 10.41
C PRO A 497 -7.00 -9.80 9.47
N LYS A 498 -6.85 -11.04 9.97
CA LYS A 498 -6.47 -12.22 9.16
C LYS A 498 -7.45 -12.59 8.04
N LEU A 499 -8.70 -12.14 8.14
CA LEU A 499 -9.73 -12.37 7.11
C LEU A 499 -9.79 -11.26 6.06
N LYS A 500 -9.01 -10.19 6.23
CA LYS A 500 -8.89 -9.11 5.23
C LYS A 500 -7.91 -9.56 4.14
N ARG A 501 -8.23 -9.28 2.88
CA ARG A 501 -7.45 -9.76 1.71
C ARG A 501 -5.98 -9.30 1.74
N ASN A 502 -5.74 -8.10 2.28
CA ASN A 502 -4.45 -7.48 2.43
C ASN A 502 -3.59 -8.02 3.59
N TRP A 503 -4.11 -8.97 4.38
CA TRP A 503 -3.30 -9.63 5.39
C TRP A 503 -2.10 -10.33 4.74
N ILE A 504 -2.35 -11.17 3.73
CA ILE A 504 -1.29 -11.86 2.96
C ILE A 504 -1.00 -11.13 1.63
N GLY A 505 -2.00 -10.45 1.08
CA GLY A 505 -1.91 -9.73 -0.18
C GLY A 505 -1.22 -8.37 -0.10
N ASP A 506 -1.10 -7.75 -1.26
CA ASP A 506 -0.82 -6.31 -1.37
C ASP A 506 -2.01 -5.49 -0.86
N GLU A 507 -1.75 -4.24 -0.52
CA GLU A 507 -2.84 -3.30 -0.23
C GLU A 507 -3.58 -2.94 -1.54
N ILE A 508 -4.91 -2.92 -1.51
CA ILE A 508 -5.79 -2.76 -2.68
C ILE A 508 -6.80 -1.64 -2.53
#